data_AF-A0A5Q4DGL1-F1
#
_entry.id   AF-A0A5Q4DGL1-F1
#
_cell.length_a   1.000
_cell.length_b   1.000
_cell.length_c   1.000
_cell.angle_alpha   90.00
_cell.angle_beta   90.00
_cell.angle_gamma   90.00
#
_symmetry.space_group_name_H-M   'P 1'
#
loop_
_entity.id
_entity.type
_entity.pdbx_description
1 polymer ?
#
loop_
_entity_poly.entity_id
_entity_poly.type
_entity_poly.pdbx_seq_one_letter_code
_entity_poly.pdbx_strand_id
1 'polypeptide(L)' 'MSVRMNLVLSDDLNSAIEKVVSDSESNKSEVIRKALQLFIAAQEGKKRGLKLGLVEPSTRQMETEFVGL' A
#
# COMPACT_ATOMS: atom_id res chain seq x y z
N MET A 1 21.65 1.22 3.39
CA MET A 1 21.85 1.93 2.11
C MET A 1 20.52 2.44 1.60
N SER A 2 20.47 3.67 1.06
CA SER A 2 19.28 4.21 0.40
C SER A 2 19.62 4.60 -1.05
N VAL A 3 18.65 4.47 -1.95
CA VAL A 3 18.75 4.90 -3.35
C VAL A 3 17.76 6.04 -3.54
N ARG A 4 18.19 7.13 -4.21
CA ARG A 4 17.29 8.23 -4.58
C ARG A 4 16.51 7.83 -5.84
N MET A 5 15.20 7.96 -5.77
CA MET A 5 14.27 7.69 -6.86
C MET A 5 13.46 8.96 -7.13
N ASN A 6 13.28 9.30 -8.40
CA ASN A 6 12.37 10.36 -8.82
C ASN A 6 11.13 9.70 -9.43
N LEU A 7 9.94 10.15 -9.05
CA LEU A 7 8.66 9.62 -9.51
C LEU A 7 7.83 10.73 -10.13
N VAL A 8 7.12 10.42 -11.20
CA VAL A 8 6.06 11.27 -11.75
C VAL A 8 4.73 10.67 -11.32
N LEU A 9 3.91 11.46 -10.63
CA LEU A 9 2.58 11.07 -10.13
C LEU A 9 1.54 12.01 -10.71
N SER A 10 0.29 11.54 -10.86
CA SER A 10 -0.82 12.45 -11.13
C SER A 10 -1.09 13.33 -9.91
N ASP A 11 -1.69 14.50 -10.15
CA ASP A 11 -2.07 15.43 -9.08
C ASP A 11 -3.03 14.77 -8.08
N ASP A 12 -4.03 14.03 -8.58
CA ASP A 12 -4.99 13.29 -7.75
C ASP A 12 -4.30 12.31 -6.79
N LEU A 13 -3.30 11.56 -7.28
CA LEU A 13 -2.56 10.62 -6.46
C LEU A 13 -1.68 11.34 -5.44
N ASN A 14 -1.05 12.45 -5.83
CA ASN A 14 -0.29 13.27 -4.89
C ASN A 14 -1.18 13.82 -3.77
N SER A 15 -2.38 14.32 -4.08
CA SER A 15 -3.34 14.81 -3.09
C SER A 15 -3.82 13.68 -2.15
N ALA A 16 -4.06 12.48 -2.69
CA ALA A 16 -4.40 11.32 -1.86
C ALA A 16 -3.27 10.95 -0.89
N ILE A 17 -2.01 10.98 -1.34
CA ILE A 17 -0.84 10.75 -0.48
C ILE A 17 -0.72 11.83 0.59
N GLU A 18 -0.93 13.10 0.24
CA GLU A 18 -0.89 14.22 1.19
C GLU A 18 -1.91 14.07 2.32
N LYS A 19 -3.11 13.58 2.00
CA LYS A 19 -4.13 13.27 3.01
C LYS A 19 -3.69 12.15 3.96
N VAL A 20 -3.09 11.08 3.44
CA VAL A 20 -2.56 10.01 4.30
C VAL A 20 -1.43 10.53 5.19
N VAL A 21 -0.57 11.40 4.65
CA VAL A 21 0.51 12.04 5.41
C VAL A 21 -0.04 12.90 6.54
N SER A 22 -1.08 13.70 6.30
CA SER A 22 -1.70 14.53 7.35
C SER A 22 -2.34 13.70 8.46
N ASP A 23 -2.95 12.57 8.11
CA ASP A 23 -3.70 11.74 9.06
C ASP A 23 -2.78 10.87 9.94
N SER A 24 -1.53 10.63 9.52
CA SER A 24 -0.63 9.64 10.14
C SER A 24 0.67 10.20 10.73
N GLU A 25 0.82 11.53 10.81
CA GLU A 25 2.08 12.21 11.22
C GLU A 25 3.34 11.68 10.49
N SER A 26 3.17 11.22 9.25
CA SER A 26 4.24 10.59 8.45
C SER A 26 4.79 11.55 7.40
N ASN A 27 5.55 11.04 6.42
CA ASN A 27 6.01 11.81 5.27
C ASN A 27 5.82 11.02 3.97
N LYS A 28 5.79 11.72 2.82
CA LYS A 28 5.53 11.10 1.51
C LYS A 28 6.47 9.92 1.20
N SER A 29 7.75 10.05 1.54
CA SER A 29 8.75 9.01 1.29
C SER A 29 8.46 7.73 2.06
N GLU A 30 7.94 7.85 3.29
CA GLU A 30 7.58 6.70 4.12
C GLU A 30 6.29 6.04 3.62
N VAL A 31 5.27 6.85 3.27
CA VAL A 31 4.01 6.34 2.69
C VAL A 31 4.27 5.57 1.40
N ILE A 32 5.06 6.14 0.48
CA ILE A 32 5.43 5.48 -0.78
C ILE A 32 6.21 4.18 -0.51
N ARG A 33 7.13 4.18 0.47
CA ARG A 33 7.90 2.98 0.81
C ARG A 33 7.02 1.86 1.33
N LYS A 34 6.10 2.17 2.25
CA LYS A 34 5.13 1.20 2.79
C LYS A 34 4.23 0.65 1.70
N ALA A 35 3.75 1.51 0.80
CA ALA A 35 2.93 1.10 -0.35
C ALA A 35 3.68 0.13 -1.28
N LEU A 36 4.95 0.43 -1.62
CA LEU A 36 5.78 -0.45 -2.44
C LEU A 36 6.06 -1.80 -1.75
N GLN A 37 6.33 -1.79 -0.44
CA GLN A 37 6.54 -3.02 0.33
C GLN A 37 5.29 -3.90 0.35
N LEU A 38 4.11 -3.30 0.56
CA LEU A 38 2.83 -4.00 0.52
C LEU A 38 2.59 -4.61 -0.87
N PHE A 39 2.85 -3.85 -1.94
CA PHE A 39 2.69 -4.33 -3.30
C PHE A 39 3.59 -5.53 -3.61
N ILE A 40 4.87 -5.47 -3.22
CA ILE A 40 5.81 -6.60 -3.41
C ILE A 40 5.33 -7.83 -2.63
N ALA A 41 4.94 -7.67 -1.37
CA ALA A 41 4.42 -8.78 -0.56
C ALA A 41 3.15 -9.40 -1.17
N ALA A 42 2.27 -8.58 -1.75
CA ALA A 42 1.07 -9.04 -2.45
C ALA A 42 1.43 -9.88 -3.68
N GLN A 43 2.41 -9.44 -4.49
CA GLN A 43 2.89 -10.20 -5.66
C GLN A 43 3.48 -11.56 -5.26
N GLU A 44 4.28 -11.59 -4.19
CA GLU A 44 4.85 -12.84 -3.66
C GLU A 44 3.77 -13.78 -3.12
N GLY A 45 2.79 -13.23 -2.39
CA GLY A 45 1.63 -13.97 -1.90
C GLY A 45 0.84 -14.60 -3.05
N LYS A 46 0.55 -13.83 -4.10
CA LYS A 46 -0.17 -14.29 -5.28
C LYS A 46 0.51 -15.47 -5.97
N LYS A 47 1.84 -15.44 -6.11
CA LYS A 47 2.62 -16.58 -6.66
C LYS A 47 2.47 -17.87 -5.84
N ARG A 48 2.13 -17.74 -4.56
CA ARG A 48 1.88 -18.86 -3.63
C ARG A 48 0.40 -19.25 -3.54
N GLY A 49 -0.47 -18.67 -4.38
CA GLY A 49 -1.91 -18.88 -4.36
C GLY A 49 -2.65 -18.15 -3.22
N LEU A 50 -1.98 -17.21 -2.55
CA LEU A 50 -2.57 -16.40 -1.48
C LEU A 50 -3.24 -15.14 -2.06
N LYS A 51 -4.21 -14.61 -1.30
CA LYS A 51 -4.98 -13.41 -1.63
C LYS A 51 -4.65 -12.29 -0.66
N LEU A 52 -4.67 -11.05 -1.13
CA LEU A 52 -4.59 -9.86 -0.27
C LEU A 52 -6.00 -9.31 -0.06
N GLY A 53 -6.36 -8.99 1.19
CA GLY A 53 -7.69 -8.47 1.51
C GLY A 53 -7.71 -7.74 2.85
N LEU A 54 -8.82 -7.06 3.11
CA LEU A 54 -9.13 -6.54 4.43
C LEU A 54 -9.87 -7.61 5.23
N VAL A 55 -9.55 -7.69 6.52
CA VAL A 55 -10.07 -8.70 7.42
C VAL A 55 -10.68 -7.99 8.62
N GLU A 56 -11.91 -8.36 8.98
CA GLU A 56 -12.56 -7.89 10.19
C GLU A 56 -11.78 -8.42 11.41
N PRO A 57 -11.20 -7.53 12.25
CA PRO A 57 -10.30 -7.94 13.32
C PRO A 57 -10.94 -8.92 14.32
N SER A 58 -12.23 -8.75 14.61
CA SER A 58 -12.94 -9.55 15.62
C SER A 58 -13.27 -10.96 15.13
N THR A 59 -13.74 -11.11 13.90
CA THR A 59 -14.21 -12.38 13.33
C THR A 59 -13.15 -13.10 12.51
N ARG A 60 -12.08 -12.39 12.12
CA ARG A 60 -11.06 -12.82 11.15
C ARG A 60 -11.64 -13.20 9.79
N GLN A 61 -12.85 -12.75 9.47
CA GLN A 61 -13.44 -12.95 8.16
C GLN A 61 -12.88 -11.94 7.17
N MET A 62 -12.57 -12.40 5.96
CA MET A 62 -12.18 -11.51 4.87
C MET A 62 -13.40 -10.72 4.42
N GLU A 63 -13.35 -9.40 4.57
CA GLU A 63 -14.44 -8.52 4.15
C GLU A 63 -14.38 -8.20 2.66
N THR A 64 -13.16 -8.00 2.15
CA THR A 64 -12.93 -7.73 0.74
C THR A 64 -11.57 -8.22 0.30
N GLU A 65 -11.49 -8.69 -0.94
CA GLU A 65 -10.25 -9.03 -1.63
C GLU A 65 -9.85 -7.90 -2.56
N PHE A 66 -8.58 -7.53 -2.57
CA PHE A 66 -8.03 -6.66 -3.59
C PHE A 66 -7.81 -7.48 -4.88
N VAL A 67 -8.84 -7.54 -5.73
CA VAL A 67 -8.80 -8.26 -7.00
C VAL A 67 -7.85 -7.56 -7.97
N GLY A 68 -6.89 -8.30 -8.52
CA GLY A 68 -6.03 -7.82 -9.61
C GLY A 68 -4.74 -7.11 -9.18
N LEU A 69 -4.40 -7.12 -7.88
CA LEU A 69 -3.01 -6.89 -7.46
C LEU A 69 -2.09 -7.95 -8.08
#